data_AF-S4RP75-F1
#
_entry.id   AF-S4RP75-F1
#
_cell.length_a   1.000
_cell.length_b   1.000
_cell.length_c   1.000
_cell.angle_alpha   90.00
_cell.angle_beta   90.00
_cell.angle_gamma   90.00
#
_symmetry.space_group_name_H-M   'P 1'
#
loop_
_entity.id
_entity.type
_entity.pdbx_description
1 polymer ?
#
loop_
_entity_poly.entity_id
_entity_poly.type
_entity_poly.pdbx_seq_one_letter_code
_entity_poly.pdbx_strand_id
1 'polypeptide(L)'
;RHIVVCGHITLESVSNFLKDFLHKDRDDVNVEIVFLHNISPNLELEALFKRHFTQVEFYQGSVLNPHDLARVKIEAADACLILANKYCGDPDAEDASNIMRVISIKNYHPRIRVITQMQQYHNKAHLLNIPSWNWKEGDDAICLAELKLGFIAQSCLAPGLSTMLANLFSMRSYIKRVPLPHQIEEDTWQKYYLEGVSNEMYTEYLSNAFTGLSFP
;
A
#
# COMPACT_ATOMS: atom_id res chain seq x y z
N ARG A 1 -4.31 13.57 -11.34
CA ARG A 1 -4.90 12.67 -10.34
C ARG A 1 -3.78 12.35 -9.37
N HIS A 2 -3.95 12.59 -8.08
CA HIS A 2 -2.88 12.39 -7.11
C HIS A 2 -3.39 11.67 -5.86
N ILE A 3 -2.47 11.01 -5.18
CA ILE A 3 -2.69 10.44 -3.86
C ILE A 3 -1.89 11.20 -2.83
N VAL A 4 -2.41 11.30 -1.61
CA VAL A 4 -1.70 11.89 -0.48
C VAL A 4 -1.23 10.79 0.44
N VAL A 5 0.07 10.69 0.71
CA VAL A 5 0.65 9.72 1.63
C VAL A 5 1.13 10.44 2.89
N CYS A 6 0.70 9.98 4.06
CA CYS A 6 1.06 10.54 5.35
C CYS A 6 1.30 9.45 6.40
N GLY A 7 1.53 9.84 7.66
CA GLY A 7 1.81 8.92 8.76
C GLY A 7 3.31 8.76 9.00
N HIS A 8 3.77 7.53 9.16
CA HIS A 8 5.18 7.20 9.40
C HIS A 8 5.97 7.15 8.09
N ILE A 9 6.63 8.27 7.75
CA ILE A 9 7.38 8.43 6.51
C ILE A 9 8.88 8.32 6.80
N THR A 10 9.50 7.27 6.29
CA THR A 10 10.93 6.93 6.44
C THR A 10 11.48 6.39 5.12
N LEU A 11 12.80 6.31 4.98
CA LEU A 11 13.42 5.74 3.78
C LEU A 11 12.90 4.34 3.47
N GLU A 12 12.80 3.47 4.47
CA GLU A 12 12.34 2.09 4.30
C GLU A 12 10.86 2.02 3.88
N SER A 13 9.98 2.73 4.58
CA SER A 13 8.54 2.71 4.29
C SER A 13 8.24 3.28 2.91
N VAL A 14 8.87 4.39 2.55
CA VAL A 14 8.71 5.04 1.23
C VAL A 14 9.33 4.19 0.12
N SER A 15 10.51 3.61 0.32
CA SER A 15 11.16 2.78 -0.71
C SER A 15 10.34 1.54 -1.05
N ASN A 16 9.78 0.88 -0.03
CA ASN A 16 8.91 -0.27 -0.24
C ASN A 16 7.60 0.13 -0.93
N PHE A 17 6.99 1.24 -0.50
CA PHE A 17 5.78 1.76 -1.12
C PHE A 17 5.98 2.12 -2.60
N LEU A 18 7.03 2.89 -2.92
CA LEU A 18 7.30 3.32 -4.30
C LEU A 18 7.66 2.14 -5.21
N LYS A 19 8.35 1.12 -4.69
CA LYS A 19 8.68 -0.09 -5.46
C LYS A 19 7.44 -0.80 -5.99
N ASP A 20 6.41 -0.95 -5.16
CA ASP A 20 5.18 -1.66 -5.53
C ASP A 20 4.21 -0.75 -6.29
N PHE A 21 4.18 0.55 -5.96
CA PHE A 21 3.22 1.50 -6.52
C PHE A 21 3.61 2.02 -7.91
N LEU A 22 4.90 2.32 -8.12
CA LEU A 22 5.43 2.82 -9.40
C LEU A 22 6.07 1.69 -10.25
N HIS A 23 5.63 0.45 -10.01
CA HIS A 23 6.18 -0.71 -10.69
C HIS A 23 5.80 -0.70 -12.18
N LYS A 24 6.77 -1.00 -13.06
CA LYS A 24 6.62 -0.99 -14.52
C LYS A 24 5.60 -1.98 -15.09
N ASP A 25 5.25 -3.01 -14.32
CA ASP A 25 4.29 -4.04 -14.74
C ASP A 25 2.84 -3.63 -14.41
N ARG A 26 2.64 -2.47 -13.76
CA ARG A 26 1.34 -1.81 -13.71
C ARG A 26 1.13 -1.04 -15.01
N ASP A 27 -0.11 -1.04 -15.51
CA ASP A 27 -0.51 -0.13 -16.58
C ASP A 27 -0.13 1.32 -16.22
N ASP A 28 0.15 2.15 -17.22
CA ASP A 28 0.57 3.55 -17.04
C ASP A 28 -0.50 4.37 -16.29
N VAL A 29 -0.51 4.25 -14.95
CA VAL A 29 -1.37 5.04 -14.09
C VAL A 29 -0.66 6.37 -13.89
N ASN A 30 -1.11 7.39 -14.60
CA ASN A 30 -0.64 8.76 -14.45
C ASN A 30 -1.13 9.35 -13.10
N VAL A 31 -0.60 8.81 -12.01
CA VAL A 31 -0.94 9.15 -10.62
C VAL A 31 0.30 9.75 -9.94
N GLU A 32 0.17 11.00 -9.53
CA GLU A 32 1.18 11.69 -8.74
C GLU A 32 1.06 11.32 -7.25
N ILE A 33 2.19 11.28 -6.55
CA ILE A 33 2.27 10.90 -5.14
C ILE A 33 2.75 12.11 -4.34
N VAL A 34 1.90 12.60 -3.44
CA VAL A 34 2.20 13.74 -2.59
C VAL A 34 2.42 13.26 -1.16
N PHE A 35 3.65 13.30 -0.67
CA PHE A 35 3.98 12.99 0.72
C PHE A 35 3.76 14.21 1.62
N LEU A 36 3.09 14.02 2.76
CA LEU A 36 2.89 15.03 3.79
C LEU A 36 3.40 14.54 5.14
N HIS A 37 4.50 15.14 5.63
CA HIS A 37 5.11 14.78 6.90
C HIS A 37 5.64 16.00 7.67
N ASN A 38 5.61 15.97 9.00
CA ASN A 38 6.00 17.11 9.82
C ASN A 38 7.53 17.27 9.94
N ILE A 39 8.27 16.17 9.78
CA ILE A 39 9.73 16.13 9.82
C ILE A 39 10.28 16.26 8.40
N SER A 40 11.26 17.15 8.20
CA SER A 40 11.94 17.30 6.91
C SER A 40 12.67 15.99 6.54
N PRO A 41 12.71 15.62 5.24
CA PRO A 41 13.37 14.39 4.80
C PRO A 41 14.87 14.45 5.09
N ASN A 42 15.48 13.29 5.35
CA ASN A 42 16.94 13.19 5.39
C ASN A 42 17.51 13.15 3.96
N LEU A 43 18.83 13.26 3.81
CA LEU A 43 19.50 13.29 2.51
C LEU A 43 19.19 12.07 1.62
N GLU A 44 19.05 10.89 2.23
CA GLU A 44 18.72 9.66 1.50
C GLU A 44 17.30 9.70 0.94
N LEU A 45 16.34 10.17 1.73
CA LEU A 45 14.95 10.31 1.31
C LEU A 45 14.79 11.44 0.27
N GLU A 46 15.53 12.54 0.40
CA GLU A 46 15.60 13.58 -0.64
C GLU A 46 16.16 13.03 -1.95
N ALA A 47 17.21 12.22 -1.91
CA ALA A 47 17.77 11.59 -3.09
C ALA A 47 16.76 10.65 -3.76
N LEU A 48 15.97 9.91 -2.95
CA LEU A 48 14.90 9.07 -3.45
C LEU A 48 13.80 9.89 -4.15
N PHE A 49 13.35 10.99 -3.54
CA PHE A 49 12.36 11.88 -4.17
C PHE A 49 12.88 12.51 -5.46
N LYS A 50 14.14 12.96 -5.50
CA LYS A 50 14.76 13.50 -6.71
C LYS A 50 14.84 12.47 -7.85
N ARG A 51 15.01 11.18 -7.53
CA ARG A 51 14.98 10.10 -8.54
C ARG A 51 13.60 9.93 -9.19
N HIS A 52 12.54 10.27 -8.48
CA HIS A 52 11.15 10.17 -8.93
C HIS A 52 10.49 11.56 -9.11
N PHE A 53 11.27 12.57 -9.50
CA PHE A 53 10.86 13.99 -9.47
C PHE A 53 9.58 14.30 -10.27
N THR A 54 9.29 13.55 -11.34
CA THR A 54 8.08 13.77 -12.16
C THR A 54 6.80 13.18 -11.54
N GLN A 55 6.92 12.32 -10.53
CA GLN A 55 5.81 11.55 -9.96
C GLN A 55 5.65 11.78 -8.45
N VAL A 56 6.68 12.29 -7.78
CA VAL A 56 6.72 12.37 -6.31
C VAL A 56 7.04 13.79 -5.86
N GLU A 57 6.18 14.32 -4.99
CA GLU A 57 6.38 15.60 -4.30
C GLU A 57 6.32 15.41 -2.78
N PHE A 58 7.06 16.24 -2.05
CA PHE A 58 7.07 16.24 -0.59
C PHE A 58 6.72 17.61 -0.03
N TYR A 59 5.79 17.62 0.92
CA TYR A 59 5.40 18.81 1.66
C TYR A 59 5.66 18.60 3.16
N GLN A 60 6.40 19.52 3.77
CA GLN A 60 6.54 19.53 5.22
C GLN A 60 5.28 20.10 5.86
N GLY A 61 4.58 19.34 6.70
CA GLY A 61 3.35 19.74 7.38
C GLY A 61 2.67 18.58 8.10
N SER A 62 1.50 18.82 8.69
CA SER A 62 0.75 17.79 9.42
C SER A 62 -0.66 17.66 8.89
N VAL A 63 -1.12 16.43 8.66
CA VAL A 63 -2.54 16.16 8.33
C VAL A 63 -3.52 16.58 9.42
N LEU A 64 -3.04 16.84 10.64
CA LEU A 64 -3.87 17.38 11.73
C LEU A 64 -4.16 18.89 11.58
N ASN A 65 -3.47 19.57 10.67
CA ASN A 65 -3.66 20.98 10.37
C ASN A 65 -4.45 21.15 9.07
N PRO A 66 -5.65 21.75 9.09
CA PRO A 66 -6.48 21.91 7.90
C PRO A 66 -5.84 22.79 6.82
N HIS A 67 -4.91 23.69 7.17
CA HIS A 67 -4.16 24.48 6.19
C HIS A 67 -3.19 23.62 5.37
N ASP A 68 -2.59 22.60 6.00
CA ASP A 68 -1.69 21.68 5.32
C ASP A 68 -2.47 20.73 4.39
N LEU A 69 -3.67 20.31 4.83
CA LEU A 69 -4.60 19.54 3.99
C LEU A 69 -5.01 20.31 2.72
N ALA A 70 -5.31 21.60 2.85
CA ALA A 70 -5.61 22.47 1.70
C ALA A 70 -4.39 22.60 0.76
N ARG A 71 -3.18 22.73 1.32
CA ARG A 71 -1.94 22.89 0.54
C ARG A 71 -1.64 21.66 -0.32
N VAL A 72 -1.92 20.47 0.19
CA VAL A 72 -1.78 19.21 -0.59
C VAL A 72 -3.04 18.86 -1.40
N LYS A 73 -4.02 19.78 -1.46
CA LYS A 73 -5.28 19.64 -2.22
C LYS A 73 -5.99 18.32 -1.94
N ILE A 74 -6.15 17.98 -0.66
CA ILE A 74 -6.75 16.70 -0.23
C ILE A 74 -8.16 16.52 -0.82
N GLU A 75 -8.91 17.60 -1.04
CA GLU A 75 -10.24 17.61 -1.63
C GLU A 75 -10.29 17.21 -3.11
N ALA A 76 -9.16 17.27 -3.80
CA ALA A 76 -9.00 16.85 -5.19
C ALA A 76 -8.18 15.56 -5.33
N ALA A 77 -7.69 14.99 -4.22
CA ALA A 77 -6.94 13.75 -4.19
C ALA A 77 -7.88 12.56 -4.39
N ASP A 78 -7.41 11.52 -5.09
CA ASP A 78 -8.18 10.29 -5.29
C ASP A 78 -8.25 9.44 -4.02
N ALA A 79 -7.17 9.43 -3.23
CA ALA A 79 -7.10 8.70 -1.98
C ALA A 79 -6.04 9.31 -1.04
N CYS A 80 -6.20 9.06 0.26
CA CYS A 80 -5.18 9.29 1.26
C CYS A 80 -4.71 7.98 1.89
N LEU A 81 -3.41 7.71 1.86
CA LEU A 81 -2.79 6.54 2.46
C LEU A 81 -2.06 6.94 3.75
N ILE A 82 -2.31 6.22 4.83
CA ILE A 82 -1.71 6.47 6.15
C ILE A 82 -0.83 5.28 6.52
N LEU A 83 0.48 5.48 6.50
CA LEU A 83 1.49 4.48 6.85
C LEU A 83 1.70 4.45 8.37
N ALA A 84 1.82 3.26 8.95
CA ALA A 84 2.06 3.06 10.37
C ALA A 84 3.50 2.63 10.65
N ASN A 85 4.04 3.04 11.80
CA ASN A 85 5.31 2.51 12.29
C ASN A 85 5.12 1.08 12.83
N LYS A 86 5.63 0.08 12.07
CA LYS A 86 5.54 -1.35 12.43
C LYS A 86 6.39 -1.75 13.64
N TYR A 87 7.34 -0.90 14.03
CA TYR A 87 8.33 -1.18 15.06
C TYR A 87 8.24 -0.15 16.20
N CYS A 88 7.06 0.43 16.42
CA CYS A 88 6.80 1.35 17.53
C CYS A 88 6.87 0.63 18.89
N GLY A 89 7.21 1.38 19.94
CA GLY A 89 7.24 0.84 21.31
C GLY A 89 5.85 0.55 21.89
N ASP A 90 4.84 1.34 21.49
CA ASP A 90 3.44 1.18 21.90
C ASP A 90 2.53 1.15 20.65
N PRO A 91 2.08 -0.04 20.21
CA PRO A 91 1.19 -0.20 19.07
C PRO A 91 -0.18 0.48 19.23
N ASP A 92 -0.72 0.55 20.44
CA ASP A 92 -2.02 1.17 20.68
C ASP A 92 -1.93 2.70 20.54
N ALA A 93 -0.83 3.29 21.01
CA ALA A 93 -0.57 4.71 20.82
C ALA A 93 -0.34 5.10 19.34
N GLU A 94 0.35 4.25 18.57
CA GLU A 94 0.54 4.45 17.12
C GLU A 94 -0.81 4.37 16.37
N ASP A 95 -1.64 3.37 16.69
CA ASP A 95 -2.98 3.21 16.12
C ASP A 95 -3.90 4.37 16.48
N ALA A 96 -3.89 4.82 17.74
CA ALA A 96 -4.64 5.99 18.17
C ALA A 96 -4.22 7.25 17.38
N SER A 97 -2.92 7.40 17.13
CA SER A 97 -2.39 8.49 16.30
C SER A 97 -2.89 8.40 14.85
N ASN A 98 -2.93 7.20 14.26
CA ASN A 98 -3.48 6.99 12.91
C ASN A 98 -4.98 7.24 12.85
N ILE A 99 -5.76 6.79 13.84
CA ILE A 99 -7.19 7.07 13.94
C ILE A 99 -7.42 8.59 13.99
N MET A 100 -6.63 9.34 14.76
CA MET A 100 -6.73 10.81 14.79
C MET A 100 -6.42 11.46 13.43
N ARG A 101 -5.47 10.92 12.66
CA ARG A 101 -5.19 11.36 11.29
C ARG A 101 -6.41 11.10 10.38
N VAL A 102 -7.02 9.92 10.47
CA VAL A 102 -8.26 9.59 9.73
C VAL A 102 -9.38 10.57 10.08
N ILE A 103 -9.62 10.83 11.37
CA ILE A 103 -10.64 11.78 11.83
C ILE A 103 -10.39 13.17 11.24
N SER A 104 -9.15 13.66 11.28
CA SER A 104 -8.81 14.97 10.75
C SER A 104 -9.08 15.09 9.24
N ILE A 105 -8.66 14.09 8.46
CA ILE A 105 -8.88 14.04 7.01
C ILE A 105 -10.38 13.95 6.69
N LYS A 106 -11.11 13.05 7.35
CA LYS A 106 -12.55 12.84 7.14
C LYS A 106 -13.40 14.02 7.60
N ASN A 107 -12.96 14.78 8.61
CA ASN A 107 -13.62 16.02 9.01
C ASN A 107 -13.41 17.14 7.99
N TYR A 108 -12.25 17.17 7.31
CA TYR A 108 -11.96 18.14 6.27
C TYR A 108 -12.70 17.82 4.95
N HIS A 109 -12.61 16.57 4.49
CA HIS A 109 -13.29 16.11 3.28
C HIS A 109 -13.86 14.69 3.47
N PRO A 110 -15.15 14.55 3.86
CA PRO A 110 -15.74 13.25 4.22
C PRO A 110 -15.71 12.17 3.13
N ARG A 111 -15.75 12.57 1.85
CA ARG A 111 -15.88 11.67 0.70
C ARG A 111 -14.57 11.11 0.18
N ILE A 112 -13.42 11.52 0.73
CA ILE A 112 -12.12 11.00 0.27
C ILE A 112 -11.97 9.54 0.69
N ARG A 113 -11.44 8.70 -0.20
CA ARG A 113 -11.03 7.34 0.14
C ARG A 113 -9.81 7.36 1.05
N VAL A 114 -9.90 6.72 2.22
CA VAL A 114 -8.78 6.61 3.16
C VAL A 114 -8.37 5.14 3.33
N ILE A 115 -7.09 4.86 3.10
CA ILE A 115 -6.50 3.54 3.37
C ILE A 115 -5.48 3.70 4.50
N THR A 116 -5.68 3.01 5.62
CA THR A 116 -4.81 3.14 6.79
C THR A 116 -4.26 1.80 7.26
N GLN A 117 -3.04 1.79 7.78
CA GLN A 117 -2.45 0.64 8.45
C GLN A 117 -2.75 0.70 9.95
N MET A 118 -3.24 -0.42 10.49
CA MET A 118 -3.49 -0.63 11.92
C MET A 118 -2.59 -1.74 12.43
N GLN A 119 -2.04 -1.60 13.63
CA GLN A 119 -1.23 -2.63 14.28
C GLN A 119 -2.12 -3.68 14.94
N GLN A 120 -3.10 -3.26 15.73
CA GLN A 120 -3.95 -4.13 16.54
C GLN A 120 -5.37 -4.25 15.98
N TYR A 121 -5.96 -5.43 16.13
CA TYR A 121 -7.30 -5.71 15.60
C TYR A 121 -8.40 -4.96 16.36
N HIS A 122 -8.31 -4.86 17.69
CA HIS A 122 -9.33 -4.18 18.49
C HIS A 122 -9.45 -2.68 18.15
N ASN A 123 -8.34 -2.04 17.77
CA ASN A 123 -8.35 -0.62 17.40
C ASN A 123 -9.09 -0.34 16.09
N LYS A 124 -9.21 -1.33 15.20
CA LYS A 124 -9.95 -1.22 13.92
C LYS A 124 -11.42 -0.83 14.14
N ALA A 125 -12.03 -1.26 15.25
CA ALA A 125 -13.41 -0.94 15.58
C ALA A 125 -13.64 0.57 15.76
N HIS A 126 -12.63 1.32 16.19
CA HIS A 126 -12.75 2.78 16.35
C HIS A 126 -12.94 3.51 15.02
N LEU A 127 -12.41 2.98 13.91
CA LEU A 127 -12.61 3.56 12.58
C LEU A 127 -14.08 3.45 12.14
N LEU A 128 -14.76 2.36 12.48
CA LEU A 128 -16.18 2.15 12.15
C LEU A 128 -17.11 3.10 12.90
N ASN A 129 -16.66 3.69 14.01
CA ASN A 129 -17.42 4.68 14.76
C ASN A 129 -17.31 6.09 14.17
N ILE A 130 -16.42 6.32 13.18
CA ILE A 130 -16.31 7.59 12.48
C ILE A 130 -17.47 7.69 11.47
N PRO A 131 -18.38 8.68 11.58
CA PRO A 131 -19.58 8.72 10.73
C PRO A 131 -19.30 8.80 9.23
N SER A 132 -18.17 9.42 8.86
CA SER A 132 -17.72 9.60 7.48
C SER A 132 -16.87 8.42 6.95
N TRP A 133 -16.66 7.37 7.75
CA TRP A 133 -15.97 6.16 7.32
C TRP A 133 -16.94 5.23 6.57
N ASN A 134 -16.68 5.00 5.30
CA ASN A 134 -17.54 4.22 4.41
C ASN A 134 -16.75 3.16 3.64
N TRP A 135 -16.79 1.93 4.13
CA TRP A 135 -16.18 0.77 3.48
C TRP A 135 -16.72 0.47 2.08
N LYS A 136 -17.94 0.92 1.74
CA LYS A 136 -18.51 0.76 0.39
C LYS A 136 -17.88 1.70 -0.65
N GLU A 137 -17.34 2.83 -0.19
CA GLU A 137 -16.62 3.80 -1.03
C GLU A 137 -15.10 3.52 -1.05
N GLY A 138 -14.67 2.38 -0.48
CA GLY A 138 -13.28 1.93 -0.51
C GLY A 138 -12.41 2.40 0.66
N ASP A 139 -13.00 2.88 1.76
CA ASP A 139 -12.24 3.12 2.99
C ASP A 139 -11.81 1.77 3.60
N ASP A 140 -10.50 1.53 3.63
CA ASP A 140 -9.91 0.25 3.98
C ASP A 140 -8.94 0.39 5.17
N ALA A 141 -9.10 -0.48 6.17
CA ALA A 141 -8.19 -0.58 7.31
C ALA A 141 -7.39 -1.88 7.23
N ILE A 142 -6.11 -1.77 6.87
CA ILE A 142 -5.18 -2.89 6.74
C ILE A 142 -4.61 -3.19 8.13
N CYS A 143 -5.20 -4.17 8.83
CA CYS A 143 -4.68 -4.61 10.12
C CYS A 143 -3.52 -5.60 9.95
N LEU A 144 -2.33 -5.20 10.40
CA LEU A 144 -1.11 -5.98 10.25
C LEU A 144 -1.12 -7.24 11.11
N ALA A 145 -1.61 -7.18 12.35
CA ALA A 145 -1.75 -8.37 13.20
C ALA A 145 -2.76 -9.37 12.63
N GLU A 146 -3.91 -8.90 12.14
CA GLU A 146 -4.95 -9.71 11.50
C GLU A 146 -4.38 -10.47 10.30
N LEU A 147 -3.74 -9.78 9.36
CA LEU A 147 -3.18 -10.39 8.16
C LEU A 147 -2.00 -11.32 8.49
N LYS A 148 -1.08 -10.90 9.35
CA LYS A 148 0.10 -11.70 9.73
C LYS A 148 -0.31 -13.01 10.37
N LEU A 149 -1.17 -12.96 11.39
CA LEU A 149 -1.63 -14.18 12.08
C LEU A 149 -2.55 -15.01 11.19
N GLY A 150 -3.38 -14.38 10.36
CA GLY A 150 -4.20 -15.06 9.35
C GLY A 150 -3.37 -15.87 8.37
N PHE A 151 -2.32 -15.29 7.79
CA PHE A 151 -1.43 -15.99 6.85
C PHE A 151 -0.69 -17.17 7.51
N ILE A 152 -0.25 -17.01 8.76
CA ILE A 152 0.37 -18.10 9.53
C ILE A 152 -0.65 -19.21 9.79
N ALA A 153 -1.86 -18.86 10.25
CA ALA A 153 -2.91 -19.83 10.54
C ALA A 153 -3.32 -20.64 9.30
N GLN A 154 -3.45 -19.98 8.13
CA GLN A 154 -3.72 -20.67 6.87
C GLN A 154 -2.57 -21.61 6.47
N SER A 155 -1.33 -21.25 6.79
CA SER A 155 -0.16 -22.10 6.53
C SER A 155 -0.08 -23.32 7.46
N CYS A 156 -0.77 -23.29 8.61
CA CYS A 156 -0.93 -24.49 9.44
C CYS A 156 -1.85 -25.54 8.77
N LEU A 157 -2.77 -25.12 7.90
CA LEU A 157 -3.62 -26.02 7.13
C LEU A 157 -2.92 -26.48 5.84
N ALA A 158 -2.26 -25.54 5.14
CA ALA A 158 -1.54 -25.79 3.90
C ALA A 158 -0.15 -25.13 3.95
N PRO A 159 0.92 -25.87 4.29
CA PRO A 159 2.27 -25.32 4.38
C PRO A 159 2.72 -24.65 3.07
N GLY A 160 3.24 -23.43 3.18
CA GLY A 160 3.68 -22.63 2.03
C GLY A 160 2.65 -21.63 1.51
N LEU A 161 1.39 -21.72 1.94
CA LEU A 161 0.31 -20.83 1.50
C LEU A 161 0.59 -19.35 1.80
N SER A 162 1.18 -19.02 2.96
CA SER A 162 1.56 -17.63 3.28
C SER A 162 2.51 -17.02 2.25
N THR A 163 3.49 -17.80 1.79
CA THR A 163 4.49 -17.34 0.81
C THR A 163 3.84 -17.17 -0.55
N MET A 164 2.97 -18.11 -0.95
CA MET A 164 2.20 -17.99 -2.18
C MET A 164 1.34 -16.73 -2.19
N LEU A 165 0.55 -16.49 -1.13
CA LEU A 165 -0.29 -15.30 -1.02
C LEU A 165 0.54 -14.01 -0.97
N ALA A 166 1.65 -13.99 -0.24
CA ALA A 166 2.53 -12.82 -0.18
C ALA A 166 3.12 -12.45 -1.55
N ASN A 167 3.45 -13.45 -2.38
CA ASN A 167 3.91 -13.22 -3.75
C ASN A 167 2.80 -12.65 -4.64
N LEU A 168 1.54 -13.13 -4.51
CA LEU A 168 0.41 -12.65 -5.32
C LEU A 168 0.07 -11.14 -5.15
N PHE A 169 0.45 -10.53 -4.02
CA PHE A 169 0.22 -9.11 -3.74
C PHE A 169 1.44 -8.22 -3.96
N SER A 170 2.63 -8.81 -4.10
CA SER A 170 3.87 -8.08 -4.32
C SER A 170 4.11 -7.92 -5.81
N MET A 171 4.27 -6.69 -6.29
CA MET A 171 4.64 -6.46 -7.69
C MET A 171 6.09 -6.91 -7.90
N ARG A 172 6.28 -7.99 -8.66
CA ARG A 172 7.59 -8.59 -8.87
C ARG A 172 7.76 -8.95 -10.32
N SER A 173 8.57 -8.15 -11.03
CA SER A 173 8.91 -8.48 -12.40
C SER A 173 9.59 -9.83 -12.49
N TYR A 174 9.17 -10.61 -13.48
CA TYR A 174 9.89 -11.81 -13.87
C TYR A 174 11.34 -11.44 -14.23
N ILE A 175 12.28 -11.88 -13.39
CA ILE A 175 13.70 -11.72 -13.65
C ILE A 175 14.07 -12.78 -14.68
N LYS A 176 13.88 -12.46 -15.96
CA LYS A 176 14.44 -13.25 -17.05
C LYS A 176 15.96 -13.07 -16.98
N ARG A 177 16.65 -14.00 -16.33
CA ARG A 177 18.11 -14.06 -16.41
C ARG A 177 18.42 -14.33 -17.88
N VAL A 178 18.75 -13.30 -18.65
CA VAL A 178 19.25 -13.49 -20.01
C VAL A 178 20.58 -14.23 -19.84
N PRO A 179 20.68 -15.50 -20.27
CA PRO A 179 21.94 -16.20 -20.18
C PRO A 179 22.95 -15.42 -21.01
N LEU A 180 24.12 -15.11 -20.45
CA LEU A 180 25.24 -14.67 -21.27
C LEU A 180 25.44 -15.70 -22.39
N PRO A 181 25.84 -15.27 -23.60
CA PRO A 181 26.16 -16.24 -24.64
C PRO A 181 27.19 -17.20 -24.02
N HIS A 182 26.91 -18.51 -24.03
CA HIS A 182 27.71 -19.60 -23.44
C HIS A 182 27.42 -20.04 -21.99
N GLN A 183 26.39 -19.53 -21.29
CA GLN A 183 25.94 -20.13 -20.02
C GLN A 183 24.76 -21.09 -20.23
N ILE A 184 24.94 -22.35 -19.83
CA ILE A 184 23.83 -23.32 -19.70
C ILE A 184 22.94 -22.82 -18.55
N GLU A 185 21.66 -22.60 -18.81
CA GLU A 185 20.70 -22.19 -17.79
C GLU A 185 20.60 -23.28 -16.73
N GLU A 186 21.06 -23.01 -15.49
CA GLU A 186 21.06 -24.00 -14.42
C GLU A 186 19.62 -24.37 -14.03
N ASP A 187 19.30 -25.66 -14.14
CA ASP A 187 18.00 -26.22 -13.73
C ASP A 187 17.90 -26.31 -12.20
N THR A 188 17.54 -25.17 -11.59
CA THR A 188 17.47 -25.00 -10.14
C THR A 188 16.04 -24.81 -9.67
N TRP A 189 15.76 -25.18 -8.42
CA TRP A 189 14.47 -24.92 -7.78
C TRP A 189 14.07 -23.42 -7.84
N GLN A 190 15.05 -22.52 -7.89
CA GLN A 190 14.82 -21.08 -8.00
C GLN A 190 14.16 -20.70 -9.31
N LYS A 191 14.51 -21.38 -10.42
CA LYS A 191 13.90 -21.14 -11.74
C LYS A 191 12.38 -21.32 -11.66
N TYR A 192 11.95 -22.49 -11.19
CA TYR A 192 10.52 -22.82 -11.04
C TYR A 192 9.81 -21.95 -10.01
N TYR A 193 10.48 -21.60 -8.91
CA TYR A 193 9.92 -20.70 -7.92
C TYR A 193 9.67 -19.30 -8.51
N LEU A 194 10.62 -18.76 -9.28
CA LEU A 194 10.52 -17.43 -9.88
C LEU A 194 9.43 -17.33 -10.96
N GLU A 195 9.10 -18.44 -11.63
CA GLU A 195 7.92 -18.51 -12.51
C GLU A 195 6.61 -18.31 -11.73
N GLY A 196 6.51 -18.86 -10.52
CA GLY A 196 5.37 -18.65 -9.64
C GLY A 196 5.28 -17.22 -9.08
N VAL A 197 6.44 -16.59 -8.85
CA VAL A 197 6.56 -15.25 -8.24
C VAL A 197 6.00 -14.14 -9.13
N SER A 198 5.98 -14.31 -10.45
CA SER A 198 5.46 -13.31 -11.38
C SER A 198 3.94 -13.36 -11.58
N ASN A 199 3.22 -14.15 -10.79
CA ASN A 199 1.75 -14.14 -10.83
C ASN A 199 1.23 -13.12 -9.82
N GLU A 200 0.29 -12.28 -10.24
CA GLU A 200 -0.43 -11.34 -9.38
C GLU A 200 -1.95 -11.59 -9.39
N MET A 201 -2.63 -11.03 -8.39
CA MET A 201 -4.10 -11.02 -8.33
C MET A 201 -4.67 -9.82 -9.11
N TYR A 202 -5.55 -10.08 -10.08
CA TYR A 202 -6.22 -9.05 -10.88
C TYR A 202 -7.73 -9.09 -10.73
N THR A 203 -8.38 -7.96 -11.00
CA THR A 203 -9.84 -7.81 -10.99
C THR A 203 -10.32 -7.31 -12.34
N GLU A 204 -11.20 -8.06 -12.98
CA GLU A 204 -11.77 -7.71 -14.28
C GLU A 204 -13.26 -8.09 -14.37
N TYR A 205 -13.98 -7.41 -15.25
CA TYR A 205 -15.37 -7.79 -15.56
C TYR A 205 -15.37 -8.95 -16.56
N LEU A 206 -16.19 -9.97 -16.29
CA LEU A 206 -16.39 -11.06 -17.24
C LEU A 206 -17.18 -10.58 -18.47
N SER A 207 -16.88 -11.19 -19.62
CA SER A 207 -17.63 -10.97 -20.85
C SER A 207 -19.09 -11.44 -20.72
N ASN A 208 -20.00 -10.77 -21.45
CA ASN A 208 -21.40 -11.19 -21.59
C ASN A 208 -21.56 -12.61 -22.16
N ALA A 209 -20.53 -13.16 -22.81
CA ALA A 209 -20.53 -14.55 -23.28
C ALA A 209 -20.65 -15.57 -22.14
N PHE A 210 -20.26 -15.19 -20.91
CA PHE A 210 -20.37 -16.04 -19.72
C PHE A 210 -21.71 -15.88 -18.98
N THR A 211 -22.60 -15.00 -19.44
CA THR A 211 -23.91 -14.79 -18.78
C THR A 211 -24.75 -16.07 -18.84
N GLY A 212 -25.18 -16.54 -17.66
CA GLY A 212 -26.02 -17.73 -17.53
C GLY A 212 -25.25 -19.06 -17.48
N LEU A 213 -23.93 -19.05 -17.63
CA LEU A 213 -23.09 -20.24 -17.43
C LEU A 213 -22.78 -20.44 -15.94
N SER A 214 -22.48 -21.69 -15.57
CA SER A 214 -21.94 -22.00 -14.24
C SER A 214 -20.48 -21.58 -14.12
N PHE A 215 -20.00 -21.44 -12.89
CA PHE A 215 -18.59 -21.12 -12.63
C PHE A 215 -17.60 -22.23 -13.04
N PRO A 216 -17.88 -23.53 -12.77
CA PRO A 216 -17.05 -24.64 -13.29
C PRO A 216 -17.25 -24.86 -14.78
#